data_AF-A0A2S5CI13-F1
#
_entry.id   AF-A0A2S5CI13-F1
#
_cell.length_a   1.000
_cell.length_b   1.000
_cell.length_c   1.000
_cell.angle_alpha   90.00
_cell.angle_beta   90.00
_cell.angle_gamma   90.00
#
_symmetry.space_group_name_H-M   'P 1'
#
loop_
_entity.id
_entity.type
_entity.pdbx_description
1 polymer ?
#
loop_
_entity_poly.entity_id
_entity_poly.type
_entity_poly.pdbx_seq_one_letter_code
_entity_poly.pdbx_strand_id
1 'polypeptide(L)'
;MSKQCPHCACSESQLHKAFCVDEICPFCGQLLVSCGCMPNVLRLTPQEQYAITAYTDVEMEPLKSIKARWRQVLDDKGRIPFT
;
A
#
# COMPACT_ATOMS: atom_id res chain seq x y z
N MET A 1 -15.18 -7.17 23.05
CA MET A 1 -14.81 -5.83 22.53
C MET A 1 -14.29 -6.04 21.13
N SER A 2 -14.82 -5.34 20.13
CA SER A 2 -14.28 -5.37 18.77
C SER A 2 -12.88 -4.78 18.77
N LYS A 3 -11.89 -5.51 18.26
CA LYS A 3 -10.56 -4.92 18.06
C LYS A 3 -10.65 -3.82 17.02
N GLN A 4 -9.86 -2.77 17.22
CA GLN A 4 -9.66 -1.71 16.23
C GLN A 4 -8.17 -1.58 15.93
N CYS A 5 -7.83 -1.28 14.68
CA CYS A 5 -6.46 -0.99 14.31
C CYS A 5 -6.00 0.31 15.01
N PRO A 6 -4.89 0.31 15.76
CA PRO A 6 -4.44 1.50 16.48
C PRO A 6 -3.99 2.63 15.55
N HIS A 7 -3.66 2.33 14.29
CA HIS A 7 -3.12 3.31 13.34
C HIS A 7 -4.17 3.94 12.42
N CYS A 8 -5.24 3.22 12.06
CA CYS A 8 -6.28 3.76 11.19
C CYS A 8 -7.71 3.67 11.75
N ALA A 9 -7.87 3.09 12.95
CA ALA A 9 -9.13 2.91 13.66
C ALA A 9 -10.21 2.09 12.92
N CYS A 10 -9.84 1.32 11.88
CA CYS A 10 -10.77 0.37 11.27
C CYS A 10 -11.14 -0.74 12.27
N SER A 11 -12.38 -1.23 12.19
CA SER A 11 -12.83 -2.32 13.04
C SER A 11 -12.43 -3.67 12.46
N GLU A 12 -12.41 -4.70 13.31
CA GLU A 12 -12.22 -6.09 12.88
C GLU A 12 -13.13 -6.46 11.71
N SER A 13 -12.62 -7.26 10.77
CA SER A 13 -13.27 -7.63 9.51
C SER A 13 -13.55 -6.48 8.53
N GLN A 14 -13.16 -5.23 8.84
CA GLN A 14 -13.20 -4.12 7.88
C GLN A 14 -11.83 -3.92 7.20
N LEU A 15 -11.83 -3.31 6.03
CA LEU A 15 -10.58 -2.90 5.38
C LEU A 15 -9.92 -1.76 6.15
N HIS A 16 -8.60 -1.81 6.27
CA HIS A 16 -7.82 -0.66 6.71
C HIS A 16 -8.06 0.56 5.81
N LYS A 17 -7.78 1.76 6.31
CA LYS A 17 -7.54 2.92 5.43
C LYS A 17 -6.37 2.60 4.51
N ALA A 18 -6.42 3.08 3.27
CA ALA A 18 -5.36 2.86 2.29
C ALA A 18 -3.98 3.20 2.86
N PHE A 19 -3.02 2.29 2.73
CA PHE A 19 -1.63 2.49 3.16
C PHE A 19 -1.47 2.63 4.68
N CYS A 20 -2.40 2.05 5.46
CA CYS A 20 -2.19 1.89 6.90
C CYS A 20 -0.93 1.06 7.16
N VAL A 21 -0.17 1.40 8.21
CA VAL A 21 1.08 0.69 8.55
C VAL A 21 0.86 -0.76 8.95
N ASP A 22 -0.32 -1.09 9.47
CA ASP A 22 -0.75 -2.46 9.80
C ASP A 22 -1.39 -3.20 8.62
N GLU A 23 -1.57 -2.56 7.47
CA GLU A 23 -2.21 -3.20 6.33
C GLU A 23 -1.32 -4.32 5.78
N ILE A 24 -1.91 -5.48 5.48
CA ILE A 24 -1.19 -6.62 4.90
C ILE A 24 -1.24 -6.57 3.37
N CYS A 25 -0.10 -6.81 2.73
CA CYS A 25 0.03 -6.90 1.29
C CYS A 25 -0.68 -8.15 0.75
N PRO A 26 -1.67 -8.02 -0.15
CA PRO A 26 -2.42 -9.16 -0.68
C PRO A 26 -1.63 -9.99 -1.70
N PHE A 27 -0.40 -9.60 -2.03
CA PHE A 27 0.49 -10.35 -2.93
C PHE A 27 1.45 -11.28 -2.18
N CYS A 28 1.93 -10.88 -0.98
CA CYS A 28 2.96 -11.62 -0.27
C CYS A 28 2.67 -11.90 1.21
N GLY A 29 1.58 -11.35 1.77
CA GLY A 29 1.19 -11.55 3.17
C GLY A 29 2.04 -10.83 4.21
N GLN A 30 3.04 -10.05 3.80
CA GLN A 30 3.82 -9.18 4.70
C GLN A 30 3.12 -7.82 4.89
N LEU A 31 3.56 -7.01 5.86
CA LEU A 31 3.08 -5.63 6.01
C LEU A 31 3.31 -4.84 4.72
N LEU A 32 2.28 -4.14 4.26
CA LEU A 32 2.26 -3.42 2.99
C LEU A 32 3.37 -2.36 2.93
N VAL A 33 3.63 -1.69 4.04
CA VAL A 33 4.66 -0.64 4.17
C VAL A 33 6.10 -1.17 4.10
N SER A 34 6.32 -2.45 4.34
CA SER A 34 7.65 -3.08 4.27
C SER A 34 7.78 -4.09 3.12
N CYS A 35 6.71 -4.31 2.36
CA CYS A 35 6.74 -5.25 1.25
C CYS A 35 7.51 -4.68 0.03
N GLY A 36 8.22 -5.54 -0.69
CA GLY A 36 8.90 -5.19 -1.94
C GLY A 36 8.08 -5.43 -3.20
N CYS A 37 6.75 -5.60 -3.10
CA CYS A 37 5.93 -6.03 -4.24
C CYS A 37 5.66 -4.93 -5.26
N MET A 38 5.55 -3.66 -4.84
CA MET A 38 5.13 -2.55 -5.71
C MET A 38 5.97 -2.43 -7.00
N PRO A 39 7.32 -2.42 -6.97
CA PRO A 39 8.12 -2.30 -8.19
C PRO A 39 7.84 -3.40 -9.22
N ASN A 40 7.70 -4.63 -8.76
CA ASN A 40 7.48 -5.80 -9.62
C ASN A 40 6.06 -5.86 -10.16
N VAL A 41 5.06 -5.60 -9.29
CA VAL A 41 3.65 -5.68 -9.67
C VAL A 41 3.27 -4.54 -10.62
N LEU A 42 3.72 -3.32 -10.34
CA LEU A 42 3.46 -2.17 -11.21
C LEU A 42 4.36 -2.13 -12.44
N ARG A 43 5.39 -3.00 -12.52
CA ARG A 43 6.43 -2.97 -13.54
C ARG A 43 7.04 -1.58 -13.67
N LEU A 44 7.48 -1.02 -12.53
CA LEU A 44 8.04 0.32 -12.49
C LEU A 44 9.29 0.42 -13.36
N THR A 45 9.37 1.48 -14.15
CA THR A 45 10.57 1.84 -14.91
C THR A 45 11.73 2.18 -13.97
N PRO A 46 12.99 2.18 -14.44
CA PRO A 46 14.12 2.58 -13.61
C PRO A 46 13.97 3.99 -13.01
N GLN A 47 13.35 4.93 -13.75
CA GLN A 47 13.07 6.27 -13.26
C GLN A 47 12.04 6.29 -12.12
N GLU A 48 10.96 5.50 -12.24
CA GLU A 48 9.96 5.36 -11.18
C GLU A 48 10.53 4.64 -9.95
N GLN A 49 11.37 3.63 -10.14
CA GLN A 49 12.08 2.94 -9.06
C GLN A 49 13.03 3.90 -8.32
N TYR A 50 13.73 4.77 -9.04
CA TYR A 50 14.53 5.81 -8.41
C TYR A 50 13.65 6.76 -7.59
N ALA A 51 12.52 7.23 -8.16
CA ALA A 51 11.63 8.18 -7.49
C ALA A 51 11.12 7.67 -6.12
N ILE A 52 10.74 6.39 -6.02
CA ILE A 52 10.25 5.80 -4.75
C ILE A 52 11.34 5.67 -3.66
N THR A 53 12.62 5.75 -4.04
CA THR A 53 13.76 5.67 -3.10
C THR A 53 14.36 7.03 -2.76
N ALA A 54 14.08 8.06 -3.57
CA ALA A 54 14.74 9.36 -3.51
C ALA A 54 14.15 10.35 -2.48
N TYR A 55 13.31 9.91 -1.53
CA TYR A 55 12.62 10.77 -0.56
C TYR A 55 11.91 11.98 -1.18
N THR A 56 11.24 11.77 -2.32
CA THR A 56 10.45 12.81 -3.00
C THR A 56 9.04 12.93 -2.40
N ASP A 57 8.40 14.09 -2.57
CA ASP A 57 7.03 14.30 -2.11
C ASP A 57 6.06 13.36 -2.84
N VAL A 58 5.28 12.58 -2.07
CA VAL A 58 4.33 11.58 -2.58
C VAL A 58 3.17 12.18 -3.37
N GLU A 59 2.95 13.49 -3.28
CA GLU A 59 1.91 14.20 -4.01
C GLU A 59 2.43 14.83 -5.32
N MET A 60 3.72 14.66 -5.65
CA MET A 60 4.34 15.08 -6.91
C MET A 60 4.53 13.91 -7.88
N GLU A 61 4.64 14.21 -9.18
CA GLU A 61 4.99 13.19 -10.17
C GLU A 61 6.46 12.77 -10.06
N PRO A 62 6.77 11.47 -10.29
CA PRO A 62 5.86 10.39 -10.67
C PRO A 62 5.17 9.69 -9.46
N LEU A 63 5.51 10.04 -8.22
CA LEU A 63 5.03 9.35 -7.02
C LEU A 63 3.52 9.37 -6.85
N LYS A 64 2.88 10.49 -7.17
CA LYS A 64 1.42 10.63 -7.15
C LYS A 64 0.75 9.56 -8.03
N SER A 65 1.21 9.44 -9.27
CA SER A 65 0.70 8.43 -10.21
C SER A 65 1.02 7.00 -9.76
N ILE A 66 2.22 6.76 -9.22
CA ILE A 66 2.61 5.46 -8.67
C ILE A 66 1.70 5.06 -7.50
N LYS A 67 1.44 5.98 -6.56
CA LYS A 67 0.55 5.77 -5.40
C LYS A 67 -0.87 5.45 -5.85
N ALA A 68 -1.40 6.18 -6.84
CA ALA A 68 -2.73 5.92 -7.41
C ALA A 68 -2.81 4.55 -8.10
N ARG A 69 -1.82 4.20 -8.93
CA ARG A 69 -1.73 2.87 -9.56
C ARG A 69 -1.61 1.75 -8.54
N TRP A 70 -0.79 1.95 -7.51
CA TRP A 70 -0.63 0.95 -6.45
C TRP A 70 -1.93 0.73 -5.69
N ARG A 71 -2.64 1.82 -5.36
CA ARG A 71 -3.95 1.74 -4.74
C ARG A 71 -4.93 0.91 -5.57
N GLN A 72 -5.02 1.19 -6.87
CA GLN A 72 -5.92 0.47 -7.77
C GLN A 72 -5.62 -1.03 -7.80
N VAL A 73 -4.34 -1.40 -7.95
CA VAL A 73 -3.94 -2.81 -8.02
C VAL A 73 -4.19 -3.56 -6.70
N LEU A 74 -4.04 -2.90 -5.56
CA LEU A 74 -4.41 -3.48 -4.26
C LEU A 74 -5.93 -3.72 -4.16
N ASP A 75 -6.73 -2.76 -4.59
CA ASP A 75 -8.19 -2.87 -4.62
C ASP A 75 -8.64 -3.99 -5.57
N ASP A 76 -8.07 -4.06 -6.78
CA ASP A 76 -8.35 -5.10 -7.79
C ASP A 76 -7.95 -6.51 -7.32
N LYS A 77 -6.82 -6.63 -6.61
CA LYS A 77 -6.36 -7.90 -6.05
C LYS A 77 -7.27 -8.40 -4.91
N GLY A 78 -7.96 -7.48 -4.24
CA GLY A 78 -8.70 -7.73 -3.01
C GLY A 78 -7.81 -7.47 -1.79
N ARG A 79 -8.03 -6.33 -1.14
CA ARG A 79 -7.34 -5.97 0.11
C ARG A 79 -7.77 -6.89 1.25
N ILE A 80 -6.86 -7.12 2.18
CA ILE A 80 -7.08 -8.01 3.33
C ILE A 80 -7.75 -7.22 4.47
N PRO A 81 -8.89 -7.70 5.02
CA PRO A 81 -9.52 -7.10 6.19
C PRO A 81 -8.65 -7.19 7.44
N PHE A 82 -8.86 -6.26 8.37
CA PHE A 82 -8.22 -6.25 9.68
C PHE A 82 -8.67 -7.44 10.55
N THR A 83 -7.72 -8.04 11.26
CA THR A 83 -7.89 -9.22 12.14
C THR A 83 -7.31 -8.97 13.53
#